data_AF-A0AAW5J812-F1
#
_entry.id   AF-A0AAW5J812-F1
#
_cell.length_a   1.000
_cell.length_b   1.000
_cell.length_c   1.000
_cell.angle_alpha   90.00
_cell.angle_beta   90.00
_cell.angle_gamma   90.00
#
_symmetry.space_group_name_H-M   'P 1'
#
loop_
_entity.id
_entity.type
_entity.pdbx_description
1 polymer ?
#
loop_
_entity_poly.entity_id
_entity_poly.type
_entity_poly.pdbx_seq_one_letter_code
_entity_poly.pdbx_strand_id
1 'polypeptide(L)'
;MTFSIKSFIATNGNGERFSLLLDAREEGIPMYYPTIFVSHEMRENHTHQTQQSALHGIRRLCQWESERGLLVEEKLANGELLQPHEIADLAAHVRTSRMGKKGEAISAEKFNIYWLYIRRYIAWLTDRLLPNRDSIHMRKLVEDQAERLKKRELKRGASRARKKQRLLVNAN
;
A
#
# COMPACT_ATOMS: atom_id res chain seq x y z
N MET A 1 2.44 16.93 -1.66
CA MET A 1 2.56 16.72 -3.13
C MET A 1 1.24 16.21 -3.69
N THR A 2 1.02 16.35 -5.01
CA THR A 2 -0.20 15.88 -5.69
C THR A 2 0.13 14.67 -6.54
N PHE A 3 -0.48 13.53 -6.22
CA PHE A 3 -0.29 12.28 -6.95
C PHE A 3 -1.58 11.86 -7.63
N SER A 4 -1.50 11.43 -8.88
CA SER A 4 -2.65 11.00 -9.67
C SER A 4 -2.47 9.57 -10.18
N ILE A 5 -3.57 8.85 -10.34
CA ILE A 5 -3.56 7.51 -10.97
C ILE A 5 -4.28 7.66 -12.31
N LYS A 6 -3.59 7.33 -13.40
CA LYS A 6 -4.17 7.31 -14.74
C LYS A 6 -4.25 5.87 -15.24
N SER A 7 -5.33 5.55 -15.94
CA SER A 7 -5.55 4.22 -16.51
C SER A 7 -5.55 4.29 -18.03
N PHE A 8 -5.00 3.27 -18.64
CA PHE A 8 -4.77 3.18 -20.08
C PHE A 8 -5.28 1.83 -20.57
N ILE A 9 -5.63 1.79 -21.85
CA ILE A 9 -6.03 0.57 -22.57
C ILE A 9 -5.05 0.43 -23.74
N ALA A 10 -4.37 -0.70 -23.81
CA ALA A 10 -3.47 -0.99 -24.93
C ALA A 10 -4.31 -1.12 -26.22
N THR A 11 -4.04 -0.25 -27.20
CA THR A 11 -4.76 -0.22 -28.49
C THR A 11 -4.30 -1.32 -29.43
N ASN A 12 -3.03 -1.73 -29.34
CA ASN A 12 -2.45 -2.81 -30.14
C ASN A 12 -2.27 -4.04 -29.23
N GLY A 13 -3.29 -4.90 -29.16
CA GLY A 13 -3.30 -6.10 -28.32
C GLY A 13 -4.71 -6.55 -27.92
N ASN A 14 -4.81 -7.37 -26.87
CA ASN A 14 -6.06 -7.90 -26.31
C ASN A 14 -6.91 -6.86 -25.52
N GLY A 15 -6.65 -5.56 -25.69
CA GLY A 15 -7.31 -4.51 -24.92
C GLY A 15 -6.90 -4.47 -23.44
N GLU A 16 -5.68 -4.90 -23.12
CA GLU A 16 -5.16 -4.93 -21.75
C GLU A 16 -5.26 -3.56 -21.08
N ARG A 17 -5.71 -3.58 -19.82
CA ARG A 17 -5.85 -2.39 -18.98
C ARG A 17 -4.70 -2.31 -17.99
N PHE A 18 -4.05 -1.17 -17.92
CA PHE A 18 -3.00 -0.89 -16.93
C PHE A 18 -3.16 0.50 -16.34
N SER A 19 -2.65 0.69 -15.12
CA SER A 19 -2.70 1.97 -14.41
C SER A 19 -1.30 2.38 -13.98
N LEU A 20 -1.04 3.67 -14.01
CA LEU A 20 0.22 4.29 -13.60
C LEU A 20 -0.05 5.28 -12.47
N LEU A 21 0.86 5.32 -11.49
CA LEU A 21 0.91 6.38 -10.47
C LEU A 21 1.86 7.47 -10.94
N LEU A 22 1.36 8.70 -11.04
CA LEU A 22 2.10 9.84 -11.58
C LEU A 22 2.32 10.89 -10.47
N ASP A 23 3.51 11.49 -10.44
CA ASP A 23 3.74 12.73 -9.71
C ASP A 23 3.35 13.92 -10.59
N ALA A 24 2.48 14.79 -10.08
CA ALA A 24 2.08 15.99 -10.79
C ALA A 24 3.21 17.04 -10.90
N ARG A 25 4.28 16.93 -10.11
CA ARG A 25 5.46 17.81 -10.17
C ARG A 25 6.36 17.50 -11.36
N GLU A 26 6.42 16.25 -11.77
CA GLU A 26 7.29 15.79 -12.85
C GLU A 26 6.53 15.70 -14.17
N GLU A 27 5.68 16.69 -14.49
CA GLU A 27 4.94 16.76 -15.76
C GLU A 27 4.07 15.53 -16.07
N GLY A 28 3.72 14.73 -15.06
CA GLY A 28 2.99 13.48 -15.23
C GLY A 28 3.87 12.27 -15.55
N ILE A 29 5.17 12.33 -15.23
CA ILE A 29 6.07 11.18 -15.26
C ILE A 29 5.56 10.10 -14.28
N PRO A 30 5.50 8.83 -14.71
CA PRO A 30 5.19 7.73 -13.83
C PRO A 30 6.25 7.53 -12.76
N MET A 31 5.81 7.38 -11.51
CA MET A 31 6.68 6.96 -10.41
C MET A 31 7.31 5.61 -10.76
N TYR A 32 8.65 5.55 -10.78
CA TYR A 32 9.41 4.40 -11.27
C TYR A 32 9.04 3.09 -10.57
N TYR A 33 9.29 3.00 -9.26
CA TYR A 33 9.06 1.77 -8.49
C TYR A 33 7.59 1.36 -8.36
N PRO A 34 6.62 2.27 -8.10
CA PRO A 34 5.20 1.92 -8.11
C PRO A 34 4.74 1.35 -9.46
N THR A 35 5.26 1.90 -10.56
CA THR A 35 4.94 1.44 -11.92
C THR A 35 5.47 0.04 -12.16
N ILE A 36 6.73 -0.24 -11.80
CA ILE A 36 7.32 -1.57 -11.95
C ILE A 36 6.59 -2.59 -11.06
N PHE A 37 6.32 -2.25 -9.79
CA PHE A 37 5.63 -3.15 -8.89
C PHE A 37 4.28 -3.64 -9.47
N VAL A 38 3.48 -2.72 -10.01
CA VAL A 38 2.18 -3.11 -10.57
C VAL A 38 2.29 -3.80 -11.92
N SER A 39 3.18 -3.34 -12.79
CA SER A 39 3.34 -3.91 -14.15
C SER A 39 4.06 -5.26 -14.17
N HIS A 40 4.88 -5.56 -13.16
CA HIS A 40 5.65 -6.79 -13.08
C HIS A 40 5.08 -7.76 -12.03
N GLU A 41 4.94 -7.33 -10.77
CA GLU A 41 4.57 -8.26 -9.68
C GLU A 41 3.08 -8.60 -9.65
N MET A 42 2.23 -7.69 -10.14
CA MET A 42 0.78 -7.84 -10.03
C MET A 42 0.12 -8.27 -11.33
N ARG A 43 0.74 -8.01 -12.48
CA ARG A 43 0.11 -8.12 -13.81
C ARG A 43 -0.52 -9.49 -14.10
N GLU A 44 0.22 -10.57 -13.86
CA GLU A 44 -0.22 -11.92 -14.24
C GLU A 44 -1.34 -12.48 -13.34
N ASN A 45 -1.35 -12.08 -12.06
CA ASN A 45 -2.15 -12.75 -11.03
C ASN A 45 -3.25 -11.87 -10.42
N HIS A 46 -3.40 -10.62 -10.85
CA HIS A 46 -4.35 -9.68 -10.28
C HIS A 46 -5.12 -8.93 -11.35
N THR A 47 -6.43 -8.80 -11.14
CA THR A 47 -7.29 -7.98 -12.01
C THR A 47 -6.83 -6.51 -12.01
N HIS A 48 -7.16 -5.79 -13.08
CA HIS A 48 -6.89 -4.35 -13.16
C HIS A 48 -7.48 -3.56 -11.96
N GLN A 49 -8.66 -3.92 -11.48
CA GLN A 49 -9.27 -3.27 -10.32
C GLN A 49 -8.47 -3.50 -9.03
N THR A 50 -7.88 -4.69 -8.91
CA THR A 50 -7.00 -5.04 -7.79
C THR A 50 -5.70 -4.25 -7.86
N GLN A 51 -5.11 -4.11 -9.05
CA GLN A 51 -3.94 -3.26 -9.29
C GLN A 51 -4.22 -1.78 -8.95
N GLN A 52 -5.38 -1.24 -9.34
CA GLN A 52 -5.79 0.12 -8.94
C GLN A 52 -5.91 0.27 -7.42
N SER A 53 -6.43 -0.74 -6.72
CA SER A 53 -6.52 -0.73 -5.26
C SER A 53 -5.13 -0.70 -4.61
N ALA A 54 -4.16 -1.41 -5.21
CA ALA A 54 -2.76 -1.35 -4.79
C ALA A 54 -2.15 0.04 -5.01
N LEU A 55 -2.32 0.63 -6.20
CA LEU A 55 -1.85 1.99 -6.50
C LEU A 55 -2.50 3.03 -5.58
N HIS A 56 -3.76 2.87 -5.20
CA HIS A 56 -4.38 3.77 -4.23
C HIS A 56 -3.75 3.68 -2.84
N GLY A 57 -3.32 2.48 -2.41
CA GLY A 57 -2.55 2.28 -1.19
C GLY A 57 -1.16 2.88 -1.30
N ILE A 58 -0.41 2.55 -2.35
CA ILE A 58 0.95 3.07 -2.61
C ILE A 58 0.93 4.60 -2.74
N ARG A 59 -0.08 5.17 -3.39
CA ARG A 59 -0.27 6.63 -3.43
C ARG A 59 -0.34 7.25 -2.04
N ARG A 60 -0.99 6.59 -1.07
CA ARG A 60 -1.04 7.10 0.31
C ARG A 60 0.31 7.00 1.01
N LEU A 61 1.12 6.00 0.67
CA LEU A 61 2.52 5.92 1.11
C LEU A 61 3.31 7.12 0.54
N CYS A 62 3.27 7.36 -0.77
CA CYS A 62 3.98 8.49 -1.39
C CYS A 62 3.53 9.86 -0.85
N GLN A 63 2.24 9.99 -0.51
CA GLN A 63 1.71 11.18 0.14
C GLN A 63 2.25 11.35 1.56
N TRP A 64 2.32 10.26 2.32
CA TRP A 64 2.93 10.26 3.65
C TRP A 64 4.41 10.63 3.58
N GLU A 65 5.19 9.99 2.71
CA GLU A 65 6.60 10.31 2.42
C GLU A 65 6.79 11.80 2.12
N SER A 66 6.01 12.32 1.17
CA SER A 66 5.99 13.74 0.82
C SER A 66 5.70 14.67 2.00
N GLU A 67 4.78 14.29 2.90
CA GLU A 67 4.38 15.14 4.01
C GLU A 67 5.41 15.12 5.16
N ARG A 68 6.22 14.06 5.26
CA ARG A 68 7.23 13.89 6.31
C ARG A 68 8.63 14.27 5.85
N GLY A 69 8.83 14.48 4.55
CA GLY A 69 10.15 14.77 4.00
C GLY A 69 11.10 13.58 4.11
N LEU A 70 10.58 12.37 3.95
CA LEU A 70 11.36 11.12 3.94
C LEU A 70 11.01 10.31 2.69
N LEU A 71 11.92 9.45 2.26
CA LEU A 71 11.70 8.49 1.17
C LEU A 71 12.12 7.09 1.63
N VAL A 72 11.17 6.15 1.61
CA VAL A 72 11.41 4.75 1.99
C VAL A 72 12.46 4.13 1.08
N GLU A 73 12.46 4.48 -0.19
CA GLU A 73 13.43 4.02 -1.18
C GLU A 73 14.87 4.41 -0.80
N GLU A 74 15.09 5.67 -0.42
CA GLU A 74 16.39 6.16 0.03
C GLU A 74 16.82 5.50 1.35
N LYS A 75 15.90 5.36 2.31
CA LYS A 75 16.19 4.67 3.58
C LYS A 75 16.67 3.25 3.31
N LEU A 76 15.93 2.48 2.51
CA LEU A 76 16.27 1.11 2.18
C LEU A 76 17.62 1.02 1.44
N ALA A 77 17.86 1.91 0.47
CA ALA A 77 19.15 1.97 -0.23
C ALA A 77 20.33 2.25 0.71
N ASN A 78 20.10 3.03 1.77
CA ASN A 78 21.08 3.31 2.82
C ASN A 78 21.21 2.20 3.88
N GLY A 79 20.48 1.08 3.74
CA GLY A 79 20.49 -0.01 4.72
C GLY A 79 19.59 0.23 5.93
N GLU A 80 18.73 1.24 5.87
CA GLU A 80 17.82 1.61 6.95
C GLU A 80 16.40 1.08 6.71
N LEU A 81 15.80 0.53 7.77
CA LEU A 81 14.40 0.12 7.78
C LEU A 81 13.52 1.20 8.42
N LEU A 82 12.20 1.09 8.21
CA LEU A 82 11.22 1.92 8.88
C LEU A 82 11.23 1.65 10.39
N GLN A 83 11.31 2.74 11.15
CA GLN A 83 11.25 2.73 12.59
C GLN A 83 9.83 2.46 13.09
N PRO A 84 9.66 1.92 14.32
CA PRO A 84 8.33 1.63 14.86
C PRO A 84 7.36 2.81 14.87
N HIS A 85 7.89 4.02 15.10
CA HIS A 85 7.10 5.25 15.12
C HIS A 85 6.69 5.69 13.70
N GLU A 86 7.56 5.53 12.71
CA GLU A 86 7.25 5.78 11.29
C GLU A 86 6.15 4.83 10.80
N ILE A 87 6.22 3.55 11.16
CA ILE A 87 5.17 2.56 10.84
C ILE A 87 3.83 2.95 11.48
N ALA A 88 3.85 3.44 12.71
CA ALA A 88 2.64 3.88 13.42
C ALA A 88 2.01 5.11 12.75
N ASP A 89 2.84 6.09 12.41
CA ASP A 89 2.42 7.33 11.75
C ASP A 89 1.91 7.06 10.32
N LEU A 90 2.59 6.20 9.56
CA LEU A 90 2.11 5.74 8.24
C LEU A 90 0.74 5.06 8.36
N ALA A 91 0.53 4.19 9.34
CA ALA A 91 -0.77 3.55 9.57
C ALA A 91 -1.87 4.58 9.89
N ALA A 92 -1.56 5.58 10.72
CA ALA A 92 -2.50 6.67 11.02
C ALA A 92 -2.81 7.50 9.76
N HIS A 93 -1.80 7.87 8.98
CA HIS A 93 -1.96 8.59 7.73
C HIS A 93 -2.85 7.82 6.73
N VAL A 94 -2.58 6.53 6.53
CA VAL A 94 -3.34 5.67 5.62
C VAL A 94 -4.79 5.51 6.09
N ARG A 95 -5.05 5.58 7.40
CA ARG A 95 -6.40 5.47 7.96
C ARG A 95 -7.24 6.75 7.76
N THR A 96 -6.62 7.92 7.67
CA THR A 96 -7.34 9.20 7.54
C THR A 96 -8.18 9.26 6.26
N SER A 97 -9.45 9.61 6.38
CA SER A 97 -10.34 9.85 5.24
C SER A 97 -9.97 11.16 4.55
N ARG A 98 -9.96 11.14 3.21
CA ARG A 98 -9.69 12.33 2.38
C ARG A 98 -10.97 12.95 1.78
N MET A 99 -12.10 12.26 1.92
CA MET A 99 -13.41 12.69 1.39
C MET A 99 -14.42 12.99 2.51
N GLY A 100 -14.06 12.70 3.76
CA GLY A 100 -14.91 12.83 4.93
C GLY A 100 -14.66 14.12 5.71
N LYS A 101 -15.30 14.24 6.87
CA LYS A 101 -15.00 15.34 7.80
C LYS A 101 -13.55 15.22 8.30
N LYS A 102 -12.94 16.35 8.67
CA LYS A 102 -11.59 16.36 9.26
C LYS A 102 -11.55 15.43 10.47
N GLY A 103 -10.64 14.45 10.45
CA GLY A 103 -10.50 13.42 11.49
C GLY A 103 -11.32 12.13 11.27
N GLU A 104 -12.12 12.05 10.21
CA GLU A 104 -12.81 10.82 9.86
C GLU A 104 -11.83 9.76 9.35
N ALA A 105 -12.08 8.49 9.66
CA ALA A 105 -11.28 7.35 9.22
C ALA A 105 -11.97 6.58 8.09
N ILE A 106 -11.20 6.01 7.17
CA ILE A 106 -11.72 5.02 6.22
C ILE A 106 -12.15 3.74 6.96
N SER A 107 -13.01 2.94 6.34
CA SER A 107 -13.43 1.65 6.90
C SER A 107 -12.23 0.72 7.13
N ALA A 108 -12.34 -0.18 8.12
CA ALA A 108 -11.29 -1.15 8.42
C ALA A 108 -10.96 -2.06 7.21
N GLU A 109 -11.98 -2.41 6.43
CA GLU A 109 -11.82 -3.18 5.20
C GLU A 109 -10.99 -2.42 4.16
N LYS A 110 -11.34 -1.17 3.88
CA LYS A 110 -10.60 -0.33 2.93
C LYS A 110 -9.17 -0.07 3.40
N PHE A 111 -9.00 0.19 4.70
CA PHE A 111 -7.68 0.32 5.31
C PHE A 111 -6.85 -0.96 5.12
N ASN A 112 -7.38 -2.13 5.46
CA ASN A 112 -6.64 -3.38 5.35
C ASN A 112 -6.26 -3.70 3.90
N ILE A 113 -7.12 -3.37 2.92
CA ILE A 113 -6.80 -3.52 1.50
C ILE A 113 -5.60 -2.62 1.13
N TYR A 114 -5.64 -1.34 1.48
CA TYR A 114 -4.52 -0.43 1.20
C TYR A 114 -3.26 -0.86 1.94
N TRP A 115 -3.38 -1.22 3.22
CA TRP A 115 -2.28 -1.64 4.08
C TRP A 115 -1.60 -2.90 3.58
N LEU A 116 -2.37 -3.87 3.08
CA LEU A 116 -1.84 -5.09 2.46
C LEU A 116 -0.90 -4.75 1.29
N TYR A 117 -1.32 -3.87 0.38
CA TYR A 117 -0.50 -3.53 -0.78
C TYR A 117 0.67 -2.62 -0.44
N ILE A 118 0.53 -1.73 0.54
CA ILE A 118 1.66 -0.97 1.09
C ILE A 118 2.71 -1.93 1.67
N ARG A 119 2.28 -2.92 2.47
CA ARG A 119 3.16 -3.96 3.02
C ARG A 119 3.90 -4.74 1.93
N ARG A 120 3.17 -5.22 0.92
CA ARG A 120 3.75 -5.97 -0.20
C ARG A 120 4.73 -5.12 -0.99
N TYR A 121 4.41 -3.85 -1.21
CA TYR A 121 5.27 -2.91 -1.89
C TYR A 121 6.56 -2.61 -1.12
N ILE A 122 6.46 -2.35 0.20
CA ILE A 122 7.65 -2.14 1.06
C ILE A 122 8.53 -3.40 1.10
N ALA A 123 7.93 -4.59 1.22
CA ALA A 123 8.68 -5.84 1.17
C ALA A 123 9.43 -6.01 -0.17
N TRP A 124 8.73 -5.74 -1.27
CA TRP A 124 9.30 -5.78 -2.61
C TRP A 124 10.44 -4.74 -2.82
N LEU A 125 10.29 -3.53 -2.27
CA LEU A 125 11.37 -2.54 -2.26
C LEU A 125 12.55 -3.02 -1.42
N THR A 126 12.28 -3.61 -0.25
CA THR A 126 13.29 -4.14 0.66
C THR A 126 14.14 -5.19 -0.06
N ASP A 127 13.50 -6.11 -0.77
CA ASP A 127 14.20 -7.15 -1.54
C ASP A 127 15.11 -6.57 -2.63
N ARG A 128 14.76 -5.42 -3.20
CA ARG A 128 15.46 -4.80 -4.32
C ARG A 128 16.56 -3.83 -3.91
N LEU A 129 16.34 -3.06 -2.85
CA LEU A 129 17.17 -1.91 -2.50
C LEU A 129 18.06 -2.16 -1.29
N LEU A 130 17.66 -3.05 -0.37
CA LEU A 130 18.38 -3.23 0.87
C LEU A 130 19.72 -3.94 0.65
N PRO A 131 20.87 -3.30 0.95
CA PRO A 131 22.17 -3.93 0.83
C PRO A 131 22.34 -5.04 1.87
N ASN A 132 23.21 -6.01 1.59
CA ASN A 132 23.58 -7.08 2.53
C ASN A 132 22.41 -7.87 3.13
N ARG A 133 21.30 -7.99 2.38
CA ARG A 133 20.09 -8.73 2.80
C ARG A 133 20.35 -10.19 3.14
N ASP A 134 21.45 -10.77 2.65
CA ASP A 134 21.81 -12.15 2.92
C ASP A 134 22.45 -12.38 4.29
N SER A 135 22.85 -11.30 4.97
CA SER A 135 23.32 -11.40 6.35
C SER A 135 22.17 -11.79 7.29
N ILE A 136 22.43 -12.73 8.20
CA ILE A 136 21.44 -13.23 9.17
C ILE A 136 20.85 -12.08 9.99
N HIS A 137 21.69 -11.11 10.37
CA HIS A 137 21.25 -9.94 11.11
C HIS A 137 20.24 -9.11 10.31
N MET A 138 20.53 -8.83 9.04
CA MET A 138 19.62 -8.05 8.20
C MET A 138 18.31 -8.78 7.95
N ARG A 139 18.35 -10.10 7.70
CA ARG A 139 17.13 -10.92 7.57
C ARG A 139 16.22 -10.80 8.79
N LYS A 140 16.81 -10.87 9.99
CA LYS A 140 16.06 -10.71 11.25
C LYS A 140 15.42 -9.32 11.36
N LEU A 141 16.14 -8.26 10.99
CA LEU A 141 15.59 -6.90 11.01
C LEU A 141 14.44 -6.73 10.01
N VAL A 142 14.56 -7.32 8.81
CA VAL A 142 13.50 -7.33 7.79
C VAL A 142 12.26 -8.08 8.28
N GLU A 143 12.43 -9.25 8.91
CA GLU A 143 11.35 -10.02 9.52
C GLU A 143 10.65 -9.22 10.63
N ASP A 144 11.42 -8.57 11.51
CA ASP A 144 10.89 -7.71 12.57
C ASP A 144 10.06 -6.54 11.99
N GLN A 145 10.54 -5.89 10.93
CA GLN A 145 9.78 -4.85 10.23
C GLN A 145 8.49 -5.41 9.63
N ALA A 146 8.56 -6.56 8.95
CA ALA A 146 7.40 -7.20 8.34
C ALA A 146 6.33 -7.53 9.38
N GLU A 147 6.72 -8.02 10.56
CA GLU A 147 5.81 -8.28 11.68
C GLU A 147 5.23 -6.99 12.28
N ARG A 148 6.03 -5.93 12.44
CA ARG A 148 5.54 -4.62 12.92
C ARG A 148 4.50 -4.03 11.97
N LEU A 149 4.73 -4.10 10.66
CA LEU A 149 3.75 -3.68 9.66
C LEU A 149 2.48 -4.55 9.76
N LYS A 150 2.61 -5.87 9.86
CA LYS A 150 1.46 -6.80 9.96
C LYS A 150 0.59 -6.52 11.17
N LYS A 151 1.19 -6.22 12.33
CA LYS A 151 0.49 -5.89 13.58
C LYS A 151 -0.41 -4.65 13.50
N ARG A 152 -0.29 -3.82 12.45
CA ARG A 152 -1.16 -2.66 12.21
C ARG A 152 -2.45 -3.00 11.47
N GLU A 153 -2.59 -4.21 10.95
CA GLU A 153 -3.85 -4.67 10.37
C GLU A 153 -4.99 -4.60 11.38
N LEU A 154 -6.14 -4.10 10.94
CA LEU A 154 -7.31 -3.96 11.80
C LEU A 154 -8.08 -5.27 11.81
N LYS A 155 -8.52 -5.69 13.00
CA LYS A 155 -9.45 -6.81 13.10
C LYS A 155 -10.70 -6.49 12.27
N ARG A 156 -11.08 -7.41 11.38
CA ARG A 156 -12.35 -7.31 10.66
C ARG A 156 -13.46 -7.24 11.70
N GLY A 157 -14.20 -6.13 11.69
CA GLY A 157 -15.45 -6.05 12.47
C GLY A 157 -16.37 -7.18 12.04
N ALA A 158 -17.20 -7.69 12.97
CA ALA A 158 -18.19 -8.70 12.64
C ALA A 158 -19.05 -8.19 11.46
N SER A 159 -19.14 -8.99 10.39
CA SER A 159 -19.96 -8.65 9.23
C SER A 159 -21.38 -8.30 9.69
N ARG A 160 -21.91 -7.15 9.24
CA ARG A 160 -23.29 -6.74 9.52
C ARG A 160 -24.28 -7.81 9.03
N ALA A 161 -23.99 -8.45 7.89
CA ALA A 161 -24.76 -9.57 7.37
C ALA A 161 -24.70 -10.78 8.30
N ARG A 162 -23.52 -11.16 8.80
CA ARG A 162 -23.35 -12.27 9.76
C ARG A 162 -24.03 -11.98 11.11
N LYS A 163 -24.03 -10.72 11.57
CA LYS A 163 -24.74 -10.29 12.78
C LYS A 163 -26.26 -10.36 12.57
N LYS A 164 -26.76 -9.90 11.41
CA LYS A 164 -28.19 -10.00 11.03
C LYS A 164 -28.63 -11.45 10.89
N GLN A 165 -27.80 -12.32 10.31
CA GLN A 165 -28.08 -13.74 10.16
C GLN A 165 -28.09 -14.48 11.51
N ARG A 166 -27.18 -14.16 12.44
CA ARG A 166 -27.25 -14.67 13.83
C ARG A 166 -28.52 -14.21 14.56
N LEU A 167 -28.95 -12.97 14.36
CA LEU A 167 -30.19 -12.47 14.97
C LEU A 167 -31.43 -13.18 14.41
N LEU A 168 -31.43 -13.51 13.12
CA LEU A 168 -32.51 -14.26 12.48
C LEU A 168 -32.53 -15.74 12.89
N VAL A 169 -31.36 -16.37 13.06
CA VAL A 169 -31.24 -17.78 13.50
C VAL A 169 -31.60 -17.94 14.99
N ASN A 170 -31.33 -16.92 15.82
CA ASN A 170 -31.66 -16.95 17.25
C ASN A 170 -33.08 -16.44 17.58
N ALA A 171 -33.87 -16.08 16.57
CA ALA A 171 -35.25 -15.61 16.72
C ALA A 171 -36.30 -16.68 16.35
N ASN A 172 -35.84 -17.87 15.96
CA ASN A 172 -36.63 -19.11 15.82
C ASN A 172 -36.24 -20.09 16.92
#